data_AF-A0A8T3WKY8-F1
#
_entry.id   AF-A0A8T3WKY8-F1
#
_cell.length_a   1.000
_cell.length_b   1.000
_cell.length_c   1.000
_cell.angle_alpha   90.00
_cell.angle_beta   90.00
_cell.angle_gamma   90.00
#
_symmetry.space_group_name_H-M   'P 1'
#
loop_
_entity.id
_entity.type
_entity.pdbx_description
1 polymer ?
#
loop_
_entity_poly.entity_id
_entity_poly.type
_entity_poly.pdbx_seq_one_letter_code
_entity_poly.pdbx_strand_id
1 'polypeptide(L)' 'MPRKTLIDSAKIYKCGICGFGYKDEDMAQKCQAWCSEHKSCNLQITKNAIYFPK' A
#
# COMPACT_ATOMS: atom_id res chain seq x y z
N MET A 1 -8.50 5.61 2.63
CA MET A 1 -7.39 6.33 3.31
C MET A 1 -6.26 5.37 3.65
N PRO A 2 -5.02 5.63 3.19
CA PRO A 2 -3.87 4.78 3.49
C PRO A 2 -3.45 4.99 4.95
N ARG A 3 -3.16 3.91 5.67
CA ARG A 3 -2.75 3.99 7.09
C ARG A 3 -1.24 4.20 7.16
N LYS A 4 -0.82 5.32 7.73
CA LYS A 4 0.60 5.58 8.01
C LYS A 4 1.05 4.70 9.16
N THR A 5 2.08 3.89 8.95
CA THR A 5 2.70 3.04 9.98
C THR A 5 4.19 3.35 10.01
N LEU A 6 4.78 3.41 11.20
CA LEU A 6 6.23 3.47 11.37
C LEU A 6 6.72 2.04 11.62
N ILE A 7 7.49 1.47 10.69
CA ILE A 7 8.15 0.17 10.88
C ILE A 7 9.66 0.43 10.81
N ASP A 8 10.40 0.03 11.85
CA ASP A 8 11.87 0.12 11.90
C ASP A 8 12.42 1.52 11.53
N SER A 9 11.83 2.57 12.10
CA SER A 9 12.20 3.98 11.86
C SER A 9 11.88 4.53 10.46
N ALA A 10 11.34 3.72 9.54
CA ALA A 10 10.85 4.16 8.24
C ALA A 10 9.33 4.40 8.28
N LYS A 11 8.91 5.59 7.81
CA LYS A 11 7.50 5.88 7.56
C LYS A 11 7.04 5.08 6.34
N ILE A 12 6.08 4.19 6.54
CA ILE A 12 5.46 3.44 5.47
C ILE A 12 3.96 3.72 5.40
N TYR A 13 3.42 3.67 4.20
CA TYR A 13 2.03 3.95 3.91
C TYR A 13 1.36 2.67 3.47
N LYS A 14 0.42 2.17 4.26
CA LYS A 14 -0.27 0.91 3.99
C LYS A 14 -1.61 1.16 3.33
N CYS A 15 -1.93 0.37 2.31
CA CYS A 15 -3.29 0.31 1.78
C CYS A 15 -4.21 -0.33 2.81
N GLY A 16 -5.29 0.36 3.16
CA GLY A 16 -6.27 -0.14 4.14
C GLY A 16 -7.19 -1.26 3.61
N ILE A 17 -7.09 -1.63 2.33
CA ILE A 17 -7.93 -2.66 1.70
C ILE A 17 -7.14 -3.97 1.60
N CYS A 18 -5.99 -3.94 0.93
CA CYS A 18 -5.17 -5.14 0.73
C CYS A 18 -4.08 -5.33 1.77
N GLY A 19 -3.69 -4.30 2.53
CA GLY A 19 -2.67 -4.37 3.58
C GLY A 19 -1.22 -4.16 3.12
N PHE A 20 -0.96 -4.04 1.82
CA PHE A 20 0.37 -3.74 1.28
C PHE A 20 0.89 -2.39 1.76
N GLY A 21 2.17 -2.32 2.11
CA GLY A 21 2.83 -1.09 2.53
C GLY A 21 3.89 -0.61 1.55
N TYR A 22 3.92 0.71 1.38
CA TYR A 22 4.75 1.45 0.43
C TYR A 22 5.59 2.48 1.15
N LYS A 23 6.72 2.87 0.54
CA LYS A 23 7.55 3.96 1.06
C LYS A 23 6.87 5.32 0.91
N ASP A 24 6.14 5.49 -0.20
CA ASP A 24 5.51 6.74 -0.59
C ASP A 24 4.00 6.71 -0.39
N GLU A 25 3.44 7.84 0.05
CA GLU A 25 2.00 8.01 0.23
C GLU A 25 1.24 7.89 -1.10
N ASP A 26 1.80 8.43 -2.18
CA ASP A 26 1.23 8.37 -3.54
C ASP A 26 1.05 6.91 -4.00
N MET A 27 2.03 6.04 -3.74
CA MET A 27 1.92 4.62 -4.07
C MET A 27 0.82 3.93 -3.27
N ALA A 28 0.71 4.25 -1.98
CA ALA A 28 -0.36 3.73 -1.15
C ALA A 28 -1.74 4.24 -1.58
N GLN A 29 -1.84 5.50 -2.02
CA GLN A 29 -3.07 6.07 -2.58
C GLN A 29 -3.44 5.39 -3.89
N LYS A 30 -2.50 5.22 -4.83
CA LYS A 30 -2.71 4.48 -6.08
C LYS A 30 -3.16 3.05 -5.83
N CYS A 31 -2.50 2.36 -4.90
CA CYS A 31 -2.91 1.00 -4.50
C CYS A 31 -4.34 0.99 -3.97
N GLN A 32 -4.71 1.98 -3.16
CA GLN A 32 -6.04 2.04 -2.57
C GLN A 32 -7.13 2.43 -3.56
N ALA A 33 -6.86 3.36 -4.47
CA ALA A 33 -7.76 3.71 -5.57
C ALA A 33 -8.01 2.47 -6.44
N TRP A 34 -6.94 1.79 -6.86
CA TRP A 34 -7.05 0.57 -7.65
C TRP A 34 -7.83 -0.54 -6.92
N CYS A 35 -7.50 -0.81 -5.65
CA CYS A 35 -8.19 -1.83 -4.87
C CYS A 35 -9.67 -1.49 -4.69
N SER A 36 -10.03 -0.21 -4.59
CA SER A 36 -11.42 0.24 -4.48
C SER A 36 -12.20 0.09 -5.79
N GLU A 37 -11.57 0.35 -6.93
CA GLU A 37 -12.19 0.27 -8.25
C GLU A 37 -12.29 -1.17 -8.76
N HIS A 38 -11.19 -1.92 -8.68
CA HIS A 38 -11.06 -3.24 -9.29
C HIS A 38 -11.27 -4.42 -8.34
N LYS A 39 -11.42 -4.18 -7.03
CA LYS A 39 -11.51 -5.21 -5.97
C LYS A 39 -10.40 -6.27 -6.03
N SER A 40 -9.27 -5.93 -6.63
CA SER A 40 -8.11 -6.79 -6.85
C SER A 40 -6.83 -5.98 -6.71
N CYS A 41 -5.71 -6.63 -6.43
CA CYS A 41 -4.42 -5.94 -6.29
C CYS A 41 -3.75 -5.77 -7.66
N ASN A 42 -3.26 -4.57 -7.97
CA ASN A 42 -2.46 -4.33 -9.17
C ASN A 42 -1.05 -4.87 -8.98
N LEU A 43 -0.65 -5.87 -9.76
CA LEU A 43 0.70 -6.46 -9.71
C LEU A 43 1.82 -5.43 -9.92
N GLN A 44 1.61 -4.39 -10.73
CA GLN A 44 2.62 -3.35 -10.93
C GLN A 44 2.85 -2.51 -9.66
N ILE A 45 1.77 -2.23 -8.93
CA ILE A 45 1.86 -1.49 -7.66
C ILE A 45 2.43 -2.41 -6.59
N THR A 46 1.96 -3.66 -6.50
CA THR A 46 2.44 -4.66 -5.53
C THR A 46 3.94 -4.95 -5.67
N LYS A 47 4.52 -4.88 -6.87
CA LYS A 47 5.98 -5.00 -7.08
C LYS A 47 6.81 -3.95 -6.34
N ASN A 48 6.23 -2.77 -6.08
CA ASN A 48 6.87 -1.69 -5.33
C ASN A 48 6.55 -1.74 -3.82
N ALA A 49 5.80 -2.75 -3.36
CA ALA A 49 5.49 -2.90 -1.96
C ALA A 49 6.77 -3.26 -1.18
N ILE A 50 7.03 -2.53 -0.11
CA ILE A 50 8.13 -2.77 0.83
C ILE A 50 7.65 -3.52 2.08
N TYR A 51 6.33 -3.66 2.23
CA TYR A 51 5.69 -4.43 3.29
C TYR A 51 4.57 -5.28 2.71
N PHE A 52 4.64 -6.57 3.00
CA PHE A 52 3.68 -7.57 2.54
C PHE A 52 2.85 -8.02 3.75
N PRO A 53 1.52 -7.86 3.73
CA PRO A 53 0.65 -8.45 4.73
C PRO A 53 0.74 -9.98 4.59
N LYS A 54 0.97 -10.67 5.70
CA LYS A 54 1.02 -12.13 5.78
C LYS A 54 -0.38 -12.71 6.00
#